data_AF-A0A838RBA3-F1
#
_entry.id   AF-A0A838RBA3-F1
#
_cell.length_a   1.000
_cell.length_b   1.000
_cell.length_c   1.000
_cell.angle_alpha   90.00
_cell.angle_beta   90.00
_cell.angle_gamma   90.00
#
_symmetry.space_group_name_H-M   'P 1'
#
loop_
_entity.id
_entity.type
_entity.pdbx_description
1 polymer ?
#
loop_
_entity_poly.entity_id
_entity_poly.type
_entity_poly.pdbx_seq_one_letter_code
_entity_poly.pdbx_strand_id
1 'polypeptide(L)' 'MILTLISDDVDGWYDRLRGSGAIVVRAPERNEEFGIYHFFARDPNGYRIEIQRFLSAEAREVCHRKGESG' A
#
# COMPACT_ATOMS: atom_id res chain seq x y z
N MET A 1 -10.93 9.27 -0.47
CA MET A 1 -10.75 8.09 -1.35
C MET A 1 -9.27 7.72 -1.38
N ILE A 2 -8.95 6.43 -1.32
CA ILE A 2 -7.60 5.88 -1.42
C ILE A 2 -7.61 4.85 -2.53
N LEU A 3 -6.63 4.89 -3.44
CA LEU A 3 -6.40 3.83 -4.42
C LEU A 3 -5.33 2.89 -3.87
N THR A 4 -5.70 1.63 -3.62
CA THR A 4 -4.77 0.61 -3.15
C THR A 4 -4.38 -0.33 -4.29
N LEU A 5 -3.09 -0.46 -4.56
CA LEU A 5 -2.52 -1.37 -5.55
C LEU A 5 -1.75 -2.47 -4.81
N ILE A 6 -1.98 -3.72 -5.23
CA ILE A 6 -1.29 -4.87 -4.66
C ILE A 6 -0.15 -5.29 -5.57
N SER A 7 1.06 -5.36 -5.01
CA SER A 7 2.28 -5.71 -5.73
C SER A 7 3.23 -6.46 -4.80
N ASP A 8 3.80 -7.57 -5.26
CA ASP A 8 4.81 -8.31 -4.47
C ASP A 8 6.11 -7.50 -4.30
N ASP A 9 6.40 -6.58 -5.22
CA ASP A 9 7.57 -5.69 -5.21
C ASP A 9 7.23 -4.29 -4.67
N VAL A 10 7.00 -4.18 -3.36
CA VAL A 10 6.66 -2.90 -2.72
C VAL A 10 7.85 -1.92 -2.75
N ASP A 11 9.07 -2.42 -2.53
CA ASP A 11 10.28 -1.59 -2.50
C ASP A 11 10.62 -1.02 -3.87
N GLY A 12 10.50 -1.82 -4.95
CA GLY A 12 10.70 -1.34 -6.30
C GLY A 12 9.71 -0.24 -6.71
N TRP A 13 8.46 -0.29 -6.23
CA TRP A 13 7.51 0.80 -6.43
C TRP A 13 7.88 2.05 -5.62
N TYR A 14 8.36 1.89 -4.40
CA TYR A 14 8.84 3.00 -3.57
C TYR A 14 9.95 3.77 -4.29
N ASP A 15 10.96 3.06 -4.80
CA ASP A 15 12.09 3.66 -5.51
C ASP A 15 11.65 4.37 -6.80
N ARG A 16 10.78 3.73 -7.59
CA ARG A 16 10.24 4.31 -8.84
C ARG A 16 9.45 5.59 -8.57
N LEU A 17 8.59 5.59 -7.57
CA LEU A 17 7.74 6.75 -7.24
C LEU A 17 8.55 7.89 -6.64
N ARG A 18 9.57 7.58 -5.84
CA ARG A 18 10.51 8.59 -5.33
C ARG A 18 11.27 9.28 -6.47
N GLY A 19 11.60 8.54 -7.53
CA GLY A 19 12.27 9.07 -8.72
C GLY A 19 11.36 9.82 -9.71
N SER A 20 10.04 9.64 -9.64
CA SER A 20 9.09 10.20 -10.62
C SER A 20 8.50 11.56 -10.24
N GLY A 21 8.82 12.08 -9.05
CA GLY A 21 8.26 13.34 -8.53
C GLY A 21 6.96 13.16 -7.73
N ALA A 22 6.53 11.93 -7.48
CA ALA A 22 5.45 11.66 -6.52
C ALA A 22 5.90 11.99 -5.09
N ILE A 23 4.96 12.45 -4.25
CA ILE A 23 5.25 12.71 -2.84
C ILE A 23 5.09 11.41 -2.08
N VAL A 24 6.22 10.78 -1.72
CA VAL A 24 6.20 9.60 -0.86
C VAL A 24 6.11 10.04 0.60
N VAL A 25 5.08 9.55 1.31
CA VAL A 25 4.77 10.01 2.67
C VAL A 25 5.74 9.43 3.70
N ARG A 26 6.09 8.14 3.54
CA ARG A 26 7.00 7.40 4.41
C ARG A 26 7.65 6.24 3.65
N ALA A 27 8.76 5.72 4.17
CA ALA A 27 9.34 4.48 3.68
C ALA A 27 8.38 3.29 3.92
N PRO A 28 8.51 2.19 3.15
CA PRO A 28 7.65 1.03 3.34
C PRO A 28 7.83 0.40 4.72
N GLU A 29 6.71 0.06 5.35
CA GLU A 29 6.67 -0.47 6.70
C GLU A 29 5.72 -1.66 6.80
N ARG A 30 5.91 -2.47 7.85
CA ARG A 30 5.01 -3.58 8.17
C ARG A 30 3.90 -3.10 9.09
N ASN A 31 2.68 -3.54 8.79
CA ASN A 31 1.56 -3.47 9.72
C ASN A 31 1.20 -4.90 10.14
N GLU A 32 1.52 -5.24 11.38
CA GLU A 32 1.34 -6.59 11.93
C GLU A 32 -0.14 -6.94 12.17
N GLU A 33 -0.97 -5.93 12.51
CA GLU A 33 -2.42 -6.12 12.74
C GLU A 33 -3.13 -6.62 11.47
N PHE A 34 -2.76 -6.06 10.32
CA PHE A 34 -3.34 -6.43 9.03
C PHE A 34 -2.49 -7.43 8.24
N GLY A 35 -1.31 -7.78 8.74
CA GLY A 35 -0.38 -8.68 8.05
C GLY A 35 0.02 -8.16 6.66
N ILE A 36 0.32 -6.86 6.55
CA ILE A 36 0.73 -6.23 5.28
C ILE A 36 2.09 -5.55 5.37
N TYR A 37 2.73 -5.40 4.22
CA TYR A 37 3.87 -4.51 4.01
C TYR A 37 3.48 -3.45 2.99
N HIS A 38 3.58 -2.18 3.33
CA HIS A 38 2.97 -1.11 2.53
C HIS A 38 3.67 0.25 2.65
N PHE A 39 3.37 1.15 1.72
CA PHE A 39 3.63 2.58 1.87
C PHE A 39 2.54 3.43 1.21
N PHE A 40 2.50 4.71 1.59
CA PHE A 40 1.63 5.71 0.96
C PHE A 40 2.42 6.69 0.12
N ALA A 41 1.85 7.04 -1.03
CA ALA A 41 2.28 8.14 -1.87
C ALA A 41 1.12 9.06 -2.24
N ARG A 42 1.44 10.24 -2.73
CA ARG A 42 0.51 11.13 -3.41
C ARG A 42 0.96 11.34 -4.83
N ASP A 43 0.01 11.21 -5.75
CA ASP A 43 0.24 11.65 -7.12
C ASP A 43 0.32 13.19 -7.20
N PRO A 44 0.73 13.75 -8.35
CA PRO A 44 0.80 15.20 -8.53
C PRO A 44 -0.53 15.94 -8.36
N ASN A 45 -1.67 15.25 -8.50
CA ASN A 45 -3.01 15.81 -8.32
C ASN A 45 -3.49 15.71 -6.86
N GLY A 46 -2.68 15.12 -5.97
CA GLY A 46 -2.94 14.98 -4.54
C GLY A 46 -3.71 13.71 -4.14
N TYR A 47 -4.03 12.82 -5.08
CA TYR A 47 -4.71 11.55 -4.77
C TYR A 47 -3.80 10.64 -3.95
N ARG A 48 -4.37 10.02 -2.92
CA ARG A 48 -3.64 9.11 -2.04
C ARG A 48 -3.61 7.71 -2.63
N ILE A 49 -2.40 7.22 -2.87
CA ILE A 49 -2.11 5.88 -3.37
C ILE A 49 -1.47 5.09 -2.23
N GLU A 50 -1.89 3.84 -2.09
CA GLU A 50 -1.27 2.85 -1.23
C GLU A 50 -0.73 1.71 -2.10
N ILE A 51 0.54 1.37 -1.93
CA ILE A 51 1.12 0.15 -2.50
C ILE A 51 1.29 -0.83 -1.35
N GLN A 52 0.75 -2.04 -1.47
CA GLN A 52 0.86 -3.06 -0.43
C GLN A 52 1.14 -4.46 -0.99
N ARG A 53 1.65 -5.33 -0.11
CA ARG A 53 1.56 -6.78 -0.24
C ARG A 53 1.08 -7.40 1.06
N PHE A 54 0.44 -8.55 0.95
CA PHE A 54 0.13 -9.39 2.09
C PHE A 54 1.35 -10.19 2.50
N LEU A 55 1.57 -10.32 3.81
CA LEU A 55 2.67 -11.08 4.38
C LEU A 55 2.37 -12.59 4.45
N SER A 56 1.10 -12.98 4.37
CA SER A 56 0.66 -14.37 4.43
C SER A 56 -0.66 -14.59 3.70
N ALA A 57 -1.05 -15.86 3.50
CA ALA A 57 -2.32 -16.21 2.87
C ALA A 57 -3.51 -15.83 3.78
N GLU A 58 -3.34 -15.95 5.10
CA GLU A 58 -4.35 -15.57 6.09
C GLU A 58 -4.64 -14.06 6.04
N ALA A 59 -3.60 -13.24 5.82
CA ALA A 59 -3.76 -11.79 5.67
C ALA A 59 -4.59 -11.41 4.42
N ARG A 60 -4.55 -12.23 3.35
CA ARG A 60 -5.42 -12.04 2.18
C ARG A 60 -6.90 -12.25 2.52
N GLU A 61 -7.20 -13.21 3.39
CA GLU A 61 -8.57 -13.52 3.82
C GLU A 61 -9.16 -12.46 4.76
N VAL A 62 -8.33 -11.78 5.55
CA VAL A 62 -8.77 -10.64 6.38
C VAL A 62 -9.33 -9.52 5.50
N CYS A 63 -8.71 -9.25 4.34
CA CYS A 63 -9.20 -8.25 3.38
C CYS A 63 -10.57 -8.64 2.79
N HIS A 64 -10.85 -9.93 2.61
CA HIS A 64 -12.15 -10.41 2.13
C HIS A 64 -13.29 -10.19 3.13
N ARG A 65 -13.00 -10.11 4.43
CA ARG A 65 -14.02 -10.04 5.50
C ARG A 65 -14.31 -8.61 5.98
N LYS A 66 -13.45 -7.64 5.69
CA LYS A 66 -13.63 -6.23 6.10
C LYS A 66 -14.16 -5.30 5.01
N GLY A 67 -14.63 -5.85 3.88
CA GLY A 67 -15.36 -5.11 2.83
C GLY A 67 -16.84 -4.84 3.12
N GLU A 68 -17.33 -5.23 4.30
CA GLU A 68 -18.72 -5.05 4.74
C GLU A 68 -18.76 -4.40 6.13
N SER A 69 -18.47 -3.10 6.19
CA SER A 69 -18.92 -2.24 7.28
C SER A 69 -18.94 -0.83 6.70
N GLY A 70 -20.16 -0.37 6.41
CA GLY A 70 -20.45 0.96 5.89
C GLY A 70 -20.23 2.08 6.89
#